data_AF-A0A024CH93-F1
#
_entry.id   AF-A0A024CH93-F1
#
_cell.length_a   1.000
_cell.length_b   1.000
_cell.length_c   1.000
_cell.angle_alpha   90.00
_cell.angle_beta   90.00
_cell.angle_gamma   90.00
#
_symmetry.space_group_name_H-M   'P 1'
#
loop_
_entity.id
_entity.type
_entity.pdbx_description
1 polymer ?
#
loop_
_entity_poly.entity_id
_entity_poly.type
_entity_poly.pdbx_seq_one_letter_code
_entity_poly.pdbx_strand_id
1 'polypeptide(L)'
;MCQGGESLSQPTLALLPLTVFIISHNLQIEDPAVPAVSADQLARLLTESCTSIQSVEVLDHSHWVLRIESDQQAEVLAQNLVDGWRVMREVSGHASNHKVIALGGRKDSDSFGNSPLQKGFWGVDVVETRNVEAFLQAINWEGLKSSRPPDAVFEIFSGV
;
A
#
# COMPACT_ATOMS: atom_id res chain seq x y z
N MET A 1 -23.14 55.48 9.81
CA MET A 1 -23.42 54.44 8.79
C MET A 1 -22.33 53.39 8.86
N CYS A 2 -22.73 52.13 8.90
CA CYS A 2 -21.88 50.94 8.96
C CYS A 2 -21.32 50.58 7.58
N GLN A 3 -20.34 49.64 7.58
CA GLN A 3 -19.79 48.84 6.47
C GLN A 3 -18.60 49.48 5.72
N GLY A 4 -17.56 48.75 5.32
CA GLY A 4 -17.51 47.33 4.98
C GLY A 4 -16.39 46.54 5.64
N GLY A 5 -16.73 45.30 5.96
CA GLY A 5 -15.91 44.33 6.65
C GLY A 5 -14.80 43.74 5.78
N GLU A 6 -13.79 43.30 6.51
CA GLU A 6 -12.65 42.52 6.06
C GLU A 6 -13.15 41.17 5.52
N SER A 7 -13.05 40.96 4.22
CA SER A 7 -13.21 39.63 3.62
C SER A 7 -11.84 38.98 3.51
N LEU A 8 -11.37 38.41 4.62
CA LEU A 8 -10.26 37.47 4.62
C LEU A 8 -10.75 36.18 3.96
N SER A 9 -10.46 36.01 2.67
CA SER A 9 -10.64 34.74 1.98
C SER A 9 -9.80 33.68 2.68
N GLN A 10 -10.46 32.78 3.42
CA GLN A 10 -9.83 31.58 3.94
C GLN A 10 -9.26 30.76 2.76
N PRO A 11 -8.06 30.19 2.88
CA PRO A 11 -7.62 29.19 1.93
C PRO A 11 -8.54 27.98 2.08
N THR A 12 -9.29 27.64 1.02
CA THR A 12 -9.90 26.33 0.88
C THR A 12 -8.76 25.32 0.97
N LEU A 13 -8.62 24.65 2.12
CA LEU A 13 -7.85 23.42 2.24
C LEU A 13 -8.45 22.47 1.20
N ALA A 14 -7.78 22.33 0.05
CA ALA A 14 -8.09 21.24 -0.86
C ALA A 14 -7.91 19.97 -0.04
N LEU A 15 -9.03 19.30 0.26
CA LEU A 15 -8.99 17.95 0.84
C LEU A 15 -8.12 17.13 -0.11
N LEU A 16 -6.94 16.70 0.37
CA LEU A 16 -6.14 15.76 -0.39
C LEU A 16 -7.05 14.55 -0.68
N PRO A 17 -7.11 14.09 -1.94
CA PRO A 17 -7.92 12.92 -2.25
C PRO A 17 -7.41 11.76 -1.39
N LEU A 18 -8.34 11.10 -0.69
CA LEU A 18 -8.03 9.95 0.14
C LEU A 18 -7.36 8.87 -0.72
N THR A 19 -6.17 8.44 -0.32
CA THR A 19 -5.49 7.31 -0.94
C THR A 19 -6.05 6.03 -0.34
N VAL A 20 -6.57 5.15 -1.21
CA VAL A 20 -7.08 3.83 -0.82
C VAL A 20 -6.24 2.75 -1.47
N PHE A 21 -5.63 1.90 -0.66
CA PHE A 21 -4.89 0.72 -1.09
C PHE A 21 -5.75 -0.52 -0.88
N ILE A 22 -5.80 -1.38 -1.89
CA ILE A 22 -6.30 -2.74 -1.80
C ILE A 22 -5.10 -3.66 -1.95
N ILE A 23 -4.77 -4.38 -0.88
CA ILE A 23 -3.48 -5.06 -0.73
C ILE A 23 -3.62 -6.55 -0.96
N SER A 24 -2.70 -7.12 -1.72
CA SER A 24 -2.38 -8.54 -1.71
C SER A 24 -1.03 -8.77 -1.03
N HIS A 25 -0.84 -9.96 -0.47
CA HIS A 25 0.44 -10.37 0.12
C HIS A 25 0.99 -11.58 -0.61
N ASN A 26 2.25 -11.48 -1.02
CA ASN A 26 2.94 -12.46 -1.82
C ASN A 26 4.25 -12.88 -1.16
N LEU A 27 4.18 -13.94 -0.36
CA LEU A 27 5.34 -14.51 0.33
C LEU A 27 6.07 -15.49 -0.60
N GLN A 28 7.24 -15.09 -1.12
CA GLN A 28 8.09 -15.90 -2.00
C GLN A 28 9.19 -16.64 -1.24
N ILE A 29 9.10 -16.68 0.09
CA ILE A 29 10.12 -17.26 0.97
C ILE A 29 9.55 -18.49 1.64
N GLU A 30 10.18 -19.63 1.39
CA GLU A 30 9.93 -20.86 2.13
C GLU A 30 10.96 -20.97 3.25
N ASP A 31 10.65 -20.41 4.41
CA ASP A 31 11.50 -20.46 5.60
C ASP A 31 10.63 -20.46 6.87
N PRO A 32 10.80 -21.41 7.81
CA PRO A 32 10.04 -21.42 9.06
C PRO A 32 10.26 -20.18 9.93
N ALA A 33 11.38 -19.45 9.75
CA ALA A 33 11.63 -18.19 10.43
C ALA A 33 10.88 -16.99 9.79
N VAL A 34 10.31 -17.16 8.60
CA VAL A 34 9.47 -16.17 7.91
C VAL A 34 8.10 -16.79 7.62
N PRO A 35 7.30 -17.09 8.66
CA PRO A 35 6.01 -17.75 8.45
C PRO A 35 5.03 -16.85 7.69
N ALA A 36 4.03 -17.45 7.06
CA ALA A 36 2.89 -16.69 6.54
C ALA A 36 2.21 -15.91 7.68
N VAL A 37 1.83 -14.66 7.42
CA VAL A 37 1.16 -13.79 8.39
C VAL A 37 -0.31 -13.70 8.00
N SER A 38 -1.20 -13.83 8.98
CA SER A 38 -2.64 -13.70 8.73
C SER A 38 -3.02 -12.24 8.44
N ALA A 39 -4.11 -12.04 7.69
CA ALA A 39 -4.63 -10.71 7.40
C ALA A 39 -4.97 -9.93 8.67
N ASP A 40 -5.54 -10.58 9.70
CA ASP A 40 -5.82 -9.96 11.00
C ASP A 40 -4.56 -9.48 11.73
N GLN A 41 -3.49 -10.28 11.70
CA GLN A 41 -2.21 -9.90 12.29
C GLN A 41 -1.61 -8.70 11.55
N LEU A 42 -1.66 -8.71 10.21
CA LEU A 42 -1.21 -7.58 9.40
C LEU A 42 -2.02 -6.32 9.70
N ALA A 43 -3.35 -6.42 9.74
CA ALA A 43 -4.22 -5.29 10.01
C ALA A 43 -3.93 -4.64 11.36
N ARG A 44 -3.84 -5.46 12.42
CA ARG A 44 -3.53 -4.98 13.77
C ARG A 44 -2.17 -4.30 13.83
N LEU A 45 -1.13 -4.95 13.33
CA LEU A 45 0.24 -4.46 13.46
C LEU A 45 0.47 -3.22 12.61
N LEU A 46 -0.06 -3.16 11.38
CA LEU A 46 0.01 -1.95 10.56
C LEU A 46 -0.72 -0.76 11.20
N THR A 47 -1.88 -1.00 11.83
CA THR A 47 -2.60 0.04 12.58
C THR A 47 -1.77 0.56 13.76
N GLU A 48 -1.04 -0.33 14.45
CA GLU A 48 -0.21 0.03 15.60
C GLU A 48 1.13 0.68 15.20
N SER A 49 1.71 0.31 14.05
CA SER A 49 3.05 0.73 13.64
C SER A 49 3.08 1.93 12.69
N CYS A 50 2.01 2.20 11.94
CA CYS A 50 1.99 3.21 10.88
C CYS A 50 1.01 4.33 11.18
N THR A 51 1.50 5.46 11.70
CA THR A 51 0.69 6.64 12.05
C THR A 51 0.05 7.34 10.85
N SER A 52 0.53 7.07 9.64
CA SER A 52 -0.02 7.59 8.38
C SER A 52 -1.27 6.86 7.91
N ILE A 53 -1.63 5.73 8.52
CA ILE A 53 -2.81 4.96 8.17
C ILE A 53 -4.00 5.44 9.02
N GLN A 54 -5.09 5.82 8.35
CA GLN A 54 -6.33 6.26 8.99
C GLN A 54 -7.24 5.09 9.33
N SER A 55 -7.26 4.06 8.47
CA SER A 55 -8.09 2.87 8.64
C SER A 55 -7.45 1.66 7.98
N VAL A 56 -7.63 0.49 8.59
CA VAL A 56 -7.32 -0.82 8.01
C VAL A 56 -8.52 -1.74 8.16
N GLU A 57 -8.98 -2.31 7.06
CA GLU A 57 -10.08 -3.27 6.99
C GLU A 57 -9.57 -4.60 6.41
N VAL A 58 -9.84 -5.71 7.08
CA VAL A 58 -9.59 -7.05 6.54
C VAL A 58 -10.66 -7.39 5.51
N LEU A 59 -10.26 -7.86 4.35
CA LEU A 59 -11.16 -8.20 3.26
C LEU A 59 -11.41 -9.72 3.22
N ASP A 60 -12.68 -10.11 3.10
CA ASP A 60 -13.05 -11.49 2.77
C ASP A 60 -12.99 -11.70 1.25
N HIS A 61 -11.78 -11.87 0.72
CA HIS A 61 -11.54 -12.07 -0.71
C HIS A 61 -10.37 -13.03 -0.94
N SER A 62 -10.44 -13.83 -2.01
CA SER A 62 -9.45 -14.86 -2.33
C SER A 62 -8.06 -14.34 -2.76
N HIS A 63 -7.87 -13.02 -2.82
CA HIS A 63 -6.66 -12.41 -3.40
C HIS A 63 -6.29 -11.12 -2.67
N TRP A 64 -7.27 -10.26 -2.42
CA TRP A 64 -7.10 -9.05 -1.63
C TRP A 64 -7.32 -9.37 -0.16
N VAL A 65 -6.38 -8.96 0.69
CA VAL A 65 -6.38 -9.27 2.12
C VAL A 65 -6.73 -8.06 2.98
N LEU A 66 -6.36 -6.85 2.54
CA LEU A 66 -6.57 -5.62 3.30
C LEU A 66 -7.04 -4.47 2.42
N ARG A 67 -7.80 -3.56 3.01
CA ARG A 67 -8.04 -2.21 2.53
C ARG A 67 -7.44 -1.22 3.51
N ILE A 68 -6.66 -0.28 3.01
CA ILE A 68 -6.00 0.76 3.81
C ILE A 68 -6.40 2.13 3.28
N GLU A 69 -6.74 3.04 4.18
CA GLU A 69 -7.06 4.44 3.86
C GLU A 69 -6.06 5.38 4.51
N SER A 70 -5.65 6.42 3.78
CA SER A 70 -4.68 7.42 4.23
C SER A 70 -4.88 8.74 3.50
N ASP A 71 -4.56 9.85 4.17
CA ASP A 71 -4.43 11.18 3.54
C ASP A 71 -3.07 11.41 2.87
N GLN A 72 -2.15 10.45 2.98
CA GLN A 72 -0.84 10.54 2.36
C GLN A 72 -0.91 10.27 0.86
N GLN A 73 0.09 10.78 0.15
CA GLN A 73 0.33 10.40 -1.25
C GLN A 73 0.70 8.92 -1.34
N ALA A 74 0.34 8.27 -2.45
CA ALA A 74 0.51 6.82 -2.64
C ALA A 74 1.95 6.34 -2.39
N GLU A 75 2.96 7.02 -2.92
CA GLU A 75 4.36 6.64 -2.71
C GLU A 75 4.79 6.74 -1.23
N VAL A 76 4.34 7.78 -0.53
CA VAL A 76 4.62 7.96 0.90
C VAL A 76 3.93 6.87 1.72
N LEU A 77 2.67 6.56 1.40
CA LEU A 77 1.95 5.46 2.04
C LEU A 77 2.63 4.11 1.76
N ALA A 78 3.08 3.86 0.53
CA ALA A 78 3.78 2.65 0.14
C ALA A 78 5.11 2.49 0.88
N GLN A 79 5.88 3.57 1.07
CA GLN A 79 7.10 3.55 1.87
C GLN A 79 6.79 3.21 3.33
N ASN A 80 5.81 3.90 3.93
CA ASN A 80 5.39 3.62 5.31
C ASN A 80 4.88 2.18 5.47
N LEU A 81 4.21 1.63 4.45
CA LEU A 81 3.71 0.26 4.43
C LEU A 81 4.87 -0.75 4.48
N VAL A 82 5.87 -0.63 3.59
CA VAL A 82 6.99 -1.60 3.57
C VAL A 82 7.87 -1.50 4.81
N ASP A 83 8.04 -0.29 5.36
CA ASP A 83 8.79 -0.09 6.60
C ASP A 83 8.03 -0.63 7.82
N GLY A 84 6.72 -0.37 7.90
CA GLY A 84 5.84 -0.96 8.92
C GLY A 84 5.79 -2.47 8.86
N TRP A 85 5.78 -3.05 7.65
CA TRP A 85 5.82 -4.51 7.45
C TRP A 85 7.09 -5.13 8.01
N ARG A 86 8.22 -4.44 7.85
CA ARG A 86 9.49 -4.88 8.41
C ARG A 86 9.49 -4.81 9.93
N VAL A 87 9.04 -3.68 10.49
CA VAL A 87 8.88 -3.54 11.95
C VAL A 87 7.98 -4.65 12.49
N MET A 88 6.88 -4.96 11.80
CA MET A 88 5.98 -6.06 12.13
C MET A 88 6.71 -7.41 12.21
N ARG A 89 7.57 -7.73 11.24
CA ARG A 89 8.39 -8.95 11.26
C ARG A 89 9.30 -8.98 12.49
N GLU A 90 9.99 -7.89 12.77
CA GLU A 90 10.95 -7.78 13.88
C GLU A 90 10.26 -7.92 15.25
N VAL A 91 9.15 -7.22 15.49
CA VAL A 91 8.40 -7.30 16.77
C VAL A 91 7.73 -8.66 16.98
N SER A 92 7.43 -9.37 15.89
CA SER A 92 6.90 -10.74 15.94
C SER A 92 7.98 -11.81 16.14
N GLY A 93 9.26 -11.42 16.21
CA GLY A 93 10.39 -12.35 16.32
C GLY A 93 10.65 -13.15 15.05
N HIS A 94 10.12 -12.71 13.91
CA HIS A 94 10.36 -13.32 12.61
C HIS A 94 11.69 -12.82 12.02
N ALA A 95 12.30 -13.63 11.16
CA ALA A 95 13.47 -13.18 10.40
C ALA A 95 13.07 -12.06 9.42
N SER A 96 14.00 -11.12 9.23
CA SER A 96 13.89 -9.97 8.31
C SER A 96 15.05 -9.95 7.30
N ASN A 97 15.65 -11.11 7.02
CA ASN A 97 16.77 -11.30 6.09
C ASN A 97 16.30 -11.40 4.63
N HIS A 98 15.35 -10.56 4.25
CA HIS A 98 14.75 -10.50 2.92
C HIS A 98 14.25 -9.10 2.61
N LYS A 99 13.89 -8.88 1.35
CA LYS A 99 13.32 -7.63 0.88
C LYS A 99 11.81 -7.68 0.97
N VAL A 100 11.22 -6.55 1.36
CA VAL A 100 9.79 -6.27 1.24
C VAL A 100 9.64 -5.25 0.11
N ILE A 101 8.76 -5.53 -0.84
CA ILE A 101 8.49 -4.69 -2.00
C ILE A 101 7.00 -4.36 -2.01
N ALA A 102 6.63 -3.11 -2.29
CA ALA A 102 5.27 -2.73 -2.63
C ALA A 102 5.20 -2.35 -4.11
N LEU A 103 4.46 -3.12 -4.89
CA LEU A 103 4.21 -2.89 -6.31
C LEU A 103 2.80 -2.36 -6.49
N GLY A 104 2.68 -1.07 -6.79
CA GLY A 104 1.40 -0.38 -6.85
C GLY A 104 0.97 -0.04 -8.26
N GLY A 105 -0.32 -0.19 -8.54
CA GLY A 105 -0.93 0.32 -9.76
C GLY A 105 -2.31 0.91 -9.49
N ARG A 106 -2.50 2.19 -9.84
CA ARG A 106 -3.80 2.85 -9.76
C ARG A 106 -4.76 2.24 -10.77
N LYS A 107 -6.01 2.06 -10.34
CA LYS A 107 -7.10 1.61 -11.19
C LYS A 107 -7.75 2.83 -11.84
N ASP A 108 -7.40 3.12 -13.09
CA ASP A 108 -7.96 4.29 -13.80
C ASP A 108 -9.28 4.01 -14.53
N SER A 109 -9.64 2.73 -14.70
CA SER A 109 -10.88 2.30 -15.31
C SER A 109 -11.94 1.89 -14.29
N ASP A 110 -13.21 1.98 -14.69
CA ASP A 110 -14.32 1.50 -13.87
C ASP A 110 -14.17 0.01 -13.55
N SER A 111 -14.58 -0.36 -12.34
CA SER A 111 -14.46 -1.73 -11.86
C SER A 111 -15.75 -2.48 -12.14
N PHE A 112 -15.62 -3.75 -12.49
CA PHE A 112 -16.74 -4.61 -12.82
C PHE A 112 -17.14 -5.41 -11.57
N GLY A 113 -18.45 -5.51 -11.31
CA GLY A 113 -19.00 -6.33 -10.23
C GLY A 113 -18.60 -5.85 -8.82
N ASN A 114 -18.31 -6.80 -7.95
CA ASN A 114 -18.02 -6.60 -6.52
C ASN A 114 -16.51 -6.57 -6.20
N SER A 115 -15.65 -6.26 -7.18
CA SER A 115 -14.20 -6.13 -6.94
C SER A 115 -13.92 -5.09 -5.84
N PRO A 116 -13.11 -5.37 -4.82
CA PRO A 116 -12.75 -4.35 -3.83
C PRO A 116 -11.84 -3.25 -4.43
N LEU A 117 -11.05 -3.59 -5.45
CA LEU A 117 -10.28 -2.61 -6.22
C LEU A 117 -11.21 -1.85 -7.16
N GLN A 118 -11.50 -0.59 -6.80
CA GLN A 118 -12.38 0.34 -7.51
C GLN A 118 -11.59 1.42 -8.27
N LYS A 119 -12.27 2.15 -9.15
CA LYS A 119 -11.64 3.27 -9.88
C LYS A 119 -11.10 4.33 -8.91
N GLY A 120 -9.87 4.77 -9.12
CA GLY A 120 -9.12 5.68 -8.27
C GLY A 120 -8.35 5.00 -7.13
N PHE A 121 -8.65 3.74 -6.81
CA PHE A 121 -7.91 3.00 -5.78
C PHE A 121 -6.62 2.40 -6.36
N TRP A 122 -5.70 2.04 -5.47
CA TRP A 122 -4.45 1.39 -5.82
C TRP A 122 -4.52 -0.10 -5.49
N GLY A 123 -4.26 -0.95 -6.47
CA GLY A 123 -3.94 -2.35 -6.20
C GLY A 123 -2.46 -2.44 -5.85
N VAL A 124 -2.14 -2.98 -4.68
CA VAL A 124 -0.77 -3.03 -4.16
C VAL A 124 -0.40 -4.47 -3.81
N ASP A 125 0.57 -5.03 -4.52
CA ASP A 125 1.14 -6.33 -4.19
C ASP A 125 2.33 -6.13 -3.26
N VAL A 126 2.20 -6.60 -2.02
CA VAL A 126 3.31 -6.60 -1.05
C VAL A 126 4.04 -7.93 -1.15
N VAL A 127 5.27 -7.88 -1.63
CA VAL A 127 6.08 -9.07 -1.95
C VAL A 127 7.22 -9.20 -0.95
N GLU A 128 7.38 -10.38 -0.36
CA GLU A 128 8.53 -10.73 0.46
C GLU A 128 9.41 -11.73 -0.31
N THR A 129 10.63 -11.32 -0.67
CA THR A 129 11.53 -12.13 -1.50
C THR A 129 13.01 -11.93 -1.15
N ARG A 130 13.83 -12.96 -1.39
CA ARG A 130 15.31 -12.87 -1.34
C ARG A 130 15.93 -12.44 -2.67
N ASN A 131 15.18 -12.52 -3.77
CA ASN A 131 15.65 -12.17 -5.10
C ASN A 131 14.62 -11.28 -5.80
N VAL A 132 14.79 -9.98 -5.60
CA VAL A 132 13.94 -8.93 -6.18
C VAL A 132 13.96 -8.99 -7.70
N GLU A 133 15.16 -9.03 -8.29
CA GLU A 133 15.34 -8.97 -9.74
C GLU A 133 14.65 -10.15 -10.44
N ALA A 134 14.87 -11.39 -9.94
CA ALA A 134 14.24 -12.57 -10.52
C ALA A 134 12.71 -12.52 -10.41
N PHE A 135 12.17 -12.02 -9.29
CA PHE A 135 10.72 -11.88 -9.12
C PHE A 135 10.13 -10.86 -10.12
N LEU A 136 10.73 -9.66 -10.21
CA LEU A 136 10.27 -8.60 -11.11
C LEU A 136 10.35 -9.02 -12.58
N GLN A 137 11.41 -9.75 -12.96
CA GLN A 137 11.54 -10.34 -14.29
C GLN A 137 10.44 -11.38 -14.55
N ALA A 138 10.17 -12.27 -13.60
CA ALA A 138 9.17 -13.34 -13.74
C ALA A 138 7.76 -12.80 -14.00
N ILE A 139 7.40 -11.67 -13.40
CA ILE A 139 6.09 -11.02 -13.60
C ILE A 139 6.09 -10.02 -14.77
N ASN A 140 7.20 -9.86 -15.50
CA ASN A 140 7.39 -8.83 -16.52
C ASN A 140 7.03 -7.43 -16.02
N TRP A 141 7.53 -7.05 -14.84
CA TRP A 141 7.17 -5.80 -14.17
C TRP A 141 7.48 -4.57 -15.01
N GLU A 142 8.62 -4.55 -15.72
CA GLU A 142 8.98 -3.47 -16.65
C GLU A 142 7.93 -3.26 -17.75
N GLY A 143 7.45 -4.36 -18.36
CA GLY A 143 6.37 -4.28 -19.34
C GLY A 143 5.08 -3.73 -18.74
N LEU A 144 4.72 -4.19 -17.53
CA LEU A 144 3.52 -3.71 -16.82
C LEU A 144 3.62 -2.21 -16.50
N LYS A 145 4.75 -1.74 -15.97
CA LYS A 145 5.01 -0.31 -15.70
C LYS A 145 4.93 0.54 -16.96
N SER A 146 5.60 0.12 -18.04
CA SER A 146 5.66 0.88 -19.31
C SER A 146 4.29 1.12 -19.96
N SER A 147 3.30 0.29 -19.62
CA SER A 147 1.93 0.40 -20.12
C SER A 147 1.05 1.38 -19.33
N ARG A 148 1.59 2.00 -18.27
CA ARG A 148 0.84 2.86 -17.34
C ARG A 148 1.38 4.29 -17.30
N PRO A 149 0.54 5.28 -16.97
CA PRO A 149 1.02 6.62 -16.61
C PRO A 149 2.04 6.57 -15.46
N PRO A 150 3.11 7.39 -15.48
CA PRO A 150 4.11 7.41 -14.42
C PRO A 150 3.54 7.73 -13.03
N ASP A 151 2.45 8.50 -12.95
CA ASP A 151 1.76 8.86 -11.70
C ASP A 151 0.74 7.79 -11.23
N ALA A 152 0.56 6.72 -11.99
CA ALA A 152 -0.41 5.65 -11.74
C ALA A 152 0.27 4.31 -11.42
N VAL A 153 1.58 4.32 -11.16
CA VAL A 153 2.38 3.14 -10.84
C VAL A 153 3.49 3.52 -9.87
N PHE A 154 3.81 2.64 -8.93
CA PHE A 154 4.97 2.80 -8.06
C PHE A 154 5.63 1.45 -7.77
N GLU A 155 6.90 1.51 -7.37
CA GLU A 155 7.70 0.38 -6.97
C GLU A 155 8.61 0.84 -5.83
N ILE A 156 8.31 0.37 -4.63
CA ILE A 156 8.98 0.81 -3.40
C ILE A 156 9.55 -0.40 -2.67
N PHE A 157 10.73 -0.23 -2.07
CA PHE A 157 11.48 -1.32 -1.44
C PHE A 157 11.86 -0.95 -0.01
N SER A 158 11.89 -1.96 0.87
CA SER A 158 12.54 -1.89 2.18
C SER A 158 13.30 -3.18 2.49
N GLY A 159 14.32 -3.08 3.35
CA GLY A 159 15.17 -4.20 3.79
C GLY A 159 16.63 -4.11 3.34
N VAL A 160 17.47 -5.05 3.81
CA VAL A 160 18.93 -5.13 3.57
C VAL A 160 19.28 -5.92 2.34
#